data_AF-A0A9Q0SKT1-F1
#
_entry.id   AF-A0A9Q0SKT1-F1
#
_cell.length_a   1.000
_cell.length_b   1.000
_cell.length_c   1.000
_cell.angle_alpha   90.00
_cell.angle_beta   90.00
_cell.angle_gamma   90.00
#
_symmetry.space_group_name_H-M   'P 1'
#
loop_
_entity.id
_entity.type
_entity.pdbx_description
1 polymer ?
#
loop_
_entity_poly.entity_id
_entity_poly.type
_entity_poly.pdbx_seq_one_letter_code
_entity_poly.pdbx_strand_id
1 'polypeptide(L)'
;MEGLTKSDANLIVYVHPSQSKNVDKAILRELSTLLFKYSQAFDGVVLAYSVDPQDNSEHAFRGKDNENIRNELKYKAKHGEGVYVSRYHKRHVIKVGAVIRFVVKSLDEEILHISGSLIPTNTGSVHWLDKYFVDAATDSNKEAKTEEEIEMQEQIIVGRETLPSVNDHKVKKSKKRRRAEDQ
;
A
#
# COMPACT_ATOMS: atom_id res chain seq x y z
N MET A 1 10.81 11.30 -24.25
CA MET A 1 11.01 12.59 -23.57
C MET A 1 12.48 12.94 -23.75
N GLU A 2 12.80 13.75 -24.75
CA GLU A 2 14.15 14.28 -24.95
C GLU A 2 14.32 15.46 -23.99
N GLY A 3 15.35 15.42 -23.13
CA GLY A 3 15.56 16.42 -22.06
C GLY A 3 15.70 15.83 -20.64
N LEU A 4 15.52 14.52 -20.47
CA LEU A 4 15.90 13.80 -19.25
C LEU A 4 17.00 12.80 -19.59
N THR A 5 18.13 12.89 -18.89
CA THR A 5 19.29 12.00 -19.04
C THR A 5 19.62 11.35 -17.70
N LYS A 6 20.13 10.12 -17.72
CA LYS A 6 20.80 9.50 -16.57
C LYS A 6 22.31 9.63 -16.78
N SER A 7 23.03 10.08 -15.77
CA SER A 7 24.48 10.15 -15.74
C SER A 7 24.99 9.42 -14.50
N ASP A 8 25.94 8.52 -14.66
CA ASP A 8 26.65 7.90 -13.53
C ASP A 8 27.85 8.79 -13.15
N ALA A 9 28.08 9.00 -11.86
CA ALA A 9 29.01 10.03 -11.38
C ALA A 9 29.79 9.59 -10.13
N ASN A 10 31.11 9.80 -10.15
CA ASN A 10 31.97 9.64 -8.98
C ASN A 10 32.25 11.03 -8.37
N LEU A 11 31.64 11.31 -7.21
CA LEU A 11 31.80 12.58 -6.50
C LEU A 11 32.68 12.40 -5.25
N ILE A 12 33.60 13.34 -5.03
CA ILE A 12 34.34 13.46 -3.77
C ILE A 12 33.61 14.45 -2.89
N VAL A 13 33.12 13.99 -1.73
CA VAL A 13 32.34 14.80 -0.78
C VAL A 13 33.16 15.01 0.50
N TYR A 14 33.28 16.25 0.96
CA TYR A 14 33.91 16.54 2.25
C TYR A 14 32.88 16.42 3.38
N VAL A 15 33.10 15.47 4.30
CA VAL A 15 32.28 15.31 5.51
C VAL A 15 33.02 15.90 6.69
N HIS A 16 32.45 16.95 7.30
CA HIS A 16 33.04 17.59 8.49
C HIS A 16 33.14 16.58 9.66
N PRO A 17 34.24 16.56 10.45
CA PRO A 17 34.46 15.54 11.48
C PRO A 17 33.34 15.39 12.52
N SER A 18 32.56 16.44 12.81
CA SER A 18 31.39 16.34 13.69
C SER A 18 30.27 15.41 13.18
N GLN A 19 30.22 15.15 11.88
CA GLN A 19 29.24 14.27 11.22
C GLN A 19 29.78 12.86 10.96
N SER A 20 31.02 12.55 11.38
CA SER A 20 31.66 11.23 11.23
C SER A 20 30.87 10.05 11.79
N LYS A 21 29.93 10.29 12.72
CA LYS A 21 29.04 9.27 13.29
C LYS A 21 27.89 8.85 12.35
N ASN A 22 27.59 9.64 11.33
CA ASN A 22 26.50 9.37 10.38
C ASN A 22 26.89 9.89 8.99
N VAL A 23 27.91 9.24 8.42
CA VAL A 23 28.49 9.60 7.11
C VAL A 23 27.44 9.51 6.01
N ASP A 24 26.58 8.49 6.02
CA ASP A 24 25.52 8.32 5.03
C ASP A 24 24.57 9.53 4.99
N LYS A 25 24.05 9.98 6.15
CA LYS A 25 23.21 11.19 6.18
C LYS A 25 23.97 12.44 5.71
N ALA A 26 25.25 12.57 6.07
CA ALA A 26 26.06 13.69 5.60
C ALA A 26 26.21 13.69 4.07
N ILE A 27 26.50 12.54 3.45
CA ILE A 27 26.58 12.38 1.99
C ILE A 27 25.24 12.71 1.34
N LEU A 28 24.13 12.11 1.81
CA LEU A 28 22.79 12.36 1.26
C LEU A 28 22.42 13.84 1.30
N ARG A 29 22.81 14.56 2.37
CA ARG A 29 22.61 16.01 2.43
C ARG A 29 23.40 16.74 1.37
N GLU A 30 24.71 16.52 1.28
CA GLU A 30 25.56 17.22 0.31
C GLU A 30 25.07 16.96 -1.13
N LEU A 31 24.65 15.72 -1.45
CA LEU A 31 24.00 15.38 -2.72
C LEU A 31 22.67 16.11 -2.92
N SER A 32 21.86 16.24 -1.87
CA SER A 32 20.58 16.97 -1.92
C SER A 32 20.76 18.46 -2.15
N THR A 33 21.92 19.05 -1.79
CA THR A 33 22.24 20.43 -2.15
C THR A 33 22.42 20.64 -3.66
N LEU A 34 22.65 19.58 -4.44
CA LEU A 34 22.78 19.66 -5.90
C LEU A 34 21.41 19.67 -6.61
N LEU A 35 20.35 19.20 -5.94
CA LEU A 35 19.01 19.09 -6.51
C LEU A 35 18.43 20.47 -6.86
N PHE A 36 17.74 20.52 -8.00
CA PHE A 36 17.13 21.71 -8.61
C PHE A 36 18.10 22.86 -8.93
N LYS A 37 19.41 22.57 -8.99
CA LYS A 37 20.45 23.50 -9.45
C LYS A 37 21.07 23.02 -10.75
N TYR A 38 21.49 23.97 -11.58
CA TYR A 38 22.31 23.69 -12.74
C TYR A 38 23.71 23.24 -12.29
N SER A 39 24.14 22.09 -12.77
CA SER A 39 25.49 21.55 -12.56
C SER A 39 26.23 21.53 -13.88
N GLN A 40 27.34 22.27 -13.95
CA GLN A 40 28.22 22.26 -15.12
C GLN A 40 28.82 20.87 -15.39
N ALA A 41 28.98 20.03 -14.35
CA ALA A 41 29.48 18.66 -14.50
C ALA A 41 28.49 17.71 -15.22
N PHE A 42 27.21 18.09 -15.27
CA PHE A 42 26.15 17.32 -15.94
C PHE A 42 25.50 18.08 -17.11
N ASP A 43 25.99 19.28 -17.42
CA ASP A 43 25.44 20.23 -18.41
C ASP A 43 23.91 20.40 -18.32
N GLY A 44 23.39 20.48 -17.08
CA GLY A 44 21.95 20.43 -16.85
C GLY A 44 21.54 20.59 -15.39
N VAL A 45 20.23 20.59 -15.15
CA VAL A 45 19.66 20.70 -13.79
C VAL A 45 19.50 19.31 -13.18
N VAL A 46 20.05 19.08 -11.98
CA VAL A 46 19.93 17.79 -11.29
C VAL A 46 18.54 17.67 -10.67
N LEU A 47 17.76 16.66 -11.06
CA LEU A 47 16.37 16.48 -10.59
C LEU A 47 16.20 15.36 -9.55
N ALA A 48 17.10 14.38 -9.56
CA ALA A 48 17.14 13.27 -8.62
C ALA A 48 18.59 12.73 -8.55
N TYR A 49 18.92 12.05 -7.47
CA TYR A 49 20.10 11.19 -7.37
C TYR A 49 19.67 9.81 -6.87
N SER A 50 20.48 8.79 -7.14
CA SER A 50 20.36 7.47 -6.55
C SER A 50 21.76 7.07 -6.07
N VAL A 51 21.87 6.70 -4.80
CA VAL A 51 23.10 6.15 -4.24
C VAL A 51 22.88 4.66 -4.11
N ASP A 52 23.66 3.87 -4.85
CA ASP A 52 23.69 2.43 -4.65
C ASP A 52 24.35 2.15 -3.28
N PRO A 53 23.63 1.55 -2.30
CA PRO A 53 24.20 1.30 -0.99
C PRO A 53 25.28 0.22 -1.12
N GLN A 54 26.51 0.52 -0.67
CA GLN A 54 27.60 -0.46 -0.62
C GLN A 54 27.37 -1.48 0.51
N ASP A 55 26.50 -2.46 0.26
CA ASP A 55 26.29 -3.81 0.86
C ASP A 55 26.29 -4.02 2.40
N ASN A 56 26.69 -3.06 3.23
CA ASN A 56 26.77 -3.21 4.68
C ASN A 56 25.58 -2.56 5.43
N SER A 57 24.71 -1.81 4.74
CA SER A 57 23.60 -1.06 5.36
C SER A 57 22.19 -1.59 5.04
N GLU A 58 22.07 -2.74 4.35
CA GLU A 58 20.78 -3.45 4.13
C GLU A 58 19.95 -3.61 5.42
N HIS A 59 20.62 -3.76 6.57
CA HIS A 59 19.98 -3.95 7.87
C HIS A 59 19.55 -2.64 8.56
N ALA A 60 20.09 -1.48 8.18
CA ALA A 60 19.78 -0.21 8.82
C ALA A 60 18.47 0.41 8.28
N PHE A 61 18.27 0.39 6.95
CA PHE A 61 17.05 0.92 6.33
C PHE A 61 15.87 -0.07 6.37
N ARG A 62 16.11 -1.38 6.47
CA ARG A 62 15.06 -2.41 6.55
C ARG A 62 14.42 -2.55 7.96
N GLY A 63 14.52 -1.50 8.79
CA GLY A 63 14.36 -1.59 10.24
C GLY A 63 13.17 -0.89 10.89
N LYS A 64 12.45 0.03 10.21
CA LYS A 64 11.36 0.81 10.86
C LYS A 64 10.08 1.02 10.03
N ASP A 65 10.13 0.89 8.71
CA ASP A 65 8.98 1.22 7.85
C ASP A 65 7.94 0.11 7.72
N ASN A 66 8.19 -1.08 8.27
CA ASN A 66 7.20 -2.16 8.33
C ASN A 66 5.96 -1.76 9.15
N GLU A 67 6.10 -0.86 10.14
CA GLU A 67 4.96 -0.29 10.86
C GLU A 67 4.04 0.52 9.95
N ASN A 68 4.57 1.07 8.85
CA ASN A 68 3.86 1.92 7.91
C ASN A 68 3.22 1.13 6.75
N ILE A 69 3.44 -0.18 6.65
CA ILE A 69 2.89 -1.07 5.61
C ILE A 69 1.89 -2.04 6.25
N ARG A 70 0.75 -2.29 5.60
CA ARG A 70 -0.26 -3.22 6.12
C ARG A 70 0.26 -4.66 6.19
N ASN A 71 -0.10 -5.37 7.26
CA ASN A 71 0.43 -6.71 7.55
C ASN A 71 0.01 -7.81 6.53
N GLU A 72 -1.03 -7.58 5.73
CA GLU A 72 -1.40 -8.45 4.61
C GLU A 72 -0.53 -8.21 3.37
N LEU A 73 0.10 -7.05 3.19
CA LEU A 73 1.01 -6.79 2.07
C LEU A 73 2.35 -7.48 2.31
N LYS A 74 2.49 -8.71 1.81
CA LYS A 74 3.74 -9.47 1.92
C LYS A 74 4.64 -9.24 0.70
N TYR A 75 5.89 -8.91 0.97
CA TYR A 75 6.98 -8.98 -0.01
C TYR A 75 7.18 -10.42 -0.50
N LYS A 76 7.45 -10.57 -1.80
CA LYS A 76 7.80 -11.81 -2.50
C LYS A 76 8.74 -11.48 -3.65
N ALA A 77 9.83 -12.24 -3.78
CA ALA A 77 10.62 -12.25 -5.01
C ALA A 77 9.89 -13.06 -6.10
N LYS A 78 9.78 -12.52 -7.31
CA LYS A 78 9.23 -13.19 -8.50
C LYS A 78 10.08 -12.84 -9.72
N HIS A 79 10.62 -13.85 -10.41
CA HIS A 79 11.47 -13.65 -11.61
C HIS A 79 12.65 -12.67 -11.39
N GLY A 80 13.20 -12.61 -10.18
CA GLY A 80 14.25 -11.66 -9.79
C GLY A 80 13.75 -10.29 -9.31
N GLU A 81 12.47 -9.95 -9.53
CA GLU A 81 11.88 -8.69 -9.07
C GLU A 81 11.24 -8.81 -7.68
N GLY A 82 11.38 -7.75 -6.87
CA GLY A 82 10.67 -7.60 -5.61
C GLY A 82 9.24 -7.10 -5.79
N VAL A 83 8.26 -7.83 -5.23
CA VAL A 83 6.82 -7.53 -5.40
C VAL A 83 6.09 -7.67 -4.07
N TYR A 84 5.28 -6.67 -3.68
CA TYR A 84 4.34 -6.79 -2.57
C TYR A 84 2.98 -7.30 -3.07
N VAL A 85 2.41 -8.28 -2.36
CA VAL A 85 1.11 -8.90 -2.70
C VAL A 85 0.25 -8.99 -1.44
N SER A 86 -1.00 -8.51 -1.51
CA SER A 86 -1.95 -8.66 -0.40
C SER A 86 -2.34 -10.14 -0.20
N ARG A 87 -2.38 -10.59 1.06
CA ARG A 87 -2.90 -11.92 1.42
C ARG A 87 -4.41 -12.03 1.19
N TYR A 88 -5.16 -10.97 1.52
CA TYR A 88 -6.62 -10.95 1.41
C TYR A 88 -7.07 -10.74 -0.03
N HIS A 89 -6.42 -9.81 -0.76
CA HIS A 89 -6.75 -9.51 -2.15
C HIS A 89 -5.60 -9.91 -3.07
N LYS A 90 -5.58 -11.16 -3.56
CA LYS A 90 -4.51 -11.67 -4.46
C LYS A 90 -4.27 -10.83 -5.73
N ARG A 91 -5.23 -9.98 -6.12
CA ARG A 91 -5.14 -9.02 -7.24
C ARG A 91 -4.50 -7.67 -6.86
N HIS A 92 -4.41 -7.34 -5.57
CA HIS A 92 -3.67 -6.16 -5.10
C HIS A 92 -2.17 -6.50 -5.08
N VAL A 93 -1.48 -6.00 -6.09
CA VAL A 93 -0.05 -6.21 -6.32
C VAL A 93 0.63 -4.85 -6.50
N ILE A 94 1.73 -4.63 -5.79
CA ILE A 94 2.61 -3.48 -5.97
C ILE A 94 3.97 -4.01 -6.43
N LYS A 95 4.41 -3.55 -7.60
CA LYS A 95 5.68 -3.93 -8.24
C LYS A 95 6.42 -2.68 -8.70
N VAL A 96 7.67 -2.82 -9.16
CA VAL A 96 8.41 -1.73 -9.80
C VAL A 96 7.59 -1.15 -10.96
N GLY A 97 7.55 0.18 -11.07
CA GLY A 97 6.74 0.92 -12.04
C GLY A 97 5.23 1.01 -11.74
N ALA A 98 4.74 0.48 -10.61
CA ALA A 98 3.35 0.68 -10.20
C ALA A 98 3.13 2.08 -9.60
N VAL A 99 2.07 2.78 -10.04
CA VAL A 99 1.60 4.00 -9.38
C VAL A 99 0.93 3.62 -8.05
N ILE A 100 1.39 4.23 -6.96
CA ILE A 100 0.87 4.01 -5.60
C ILE A 100 0.26 5.29 -5.03
N ARG A 101 -0.82 5.13 -4.26
CA ARG A 101 -1.37 6.15 -3.37
C ARG A 101 -0.98 5.80 -1.94
N PHE A 102 -0.42 6.75 -1.20
CA PHE A 102 -0.03 6.60 0.20
C PHE A 102 -0.29 7.91 0.95
N VAL A 103 -0.32 7.86 2.29
CA VAL A 103 -0.45 9.07 3.13
C VAL A 103 0.95 9.51 3.56
N VAL A 104 1.33 10.77 3.27
CA VAL A 104 2.58 11.36 3.75
C VAL A 104 2.55 11.50 5.27
N LYS A 105 3.63 11.11 5.95
CA LYS A 105 3.82 11.27 7.41
C LYS A 105 4.87 12.32 7.75
N SER A 106 5.96 12.41 6.98
CA SER A 106 6.97 13.46 7.15
C SER A 106 7.72 13.73 5.85
N LEU A 107 8.37 14.89 5.79
CA LEU A 107 9.38 15.25 4.80
C LEU A 107 10.66 15.59 5.59
N ASP A 108 11.80 14.98 5.23
CA ASP A 108 13.12 15.48 5.60
C ASP A 108 13.59 16.40 4.46
N GLU A 109 13.55 17.71 4.70
CA GLU A 109 13.94 18.74 3.72
C GLU A 109 15.46 18.78 3.48
N GLU A 110 16.27 18.27 4.41
CA GLU A 110 17.74 18.25 4.33
C GLU A 110 18.24 17.19 3.33
N ILE A 111 17.52 16.07 3.21
CA ILE A 111 17.80 15.00 2.23
C ILE A 111 16.70 14.79 1.17
N LEU A 112 15.70 15.68 1.14
CA LEU A 112 14.50 15.64 0.28
C LEU A 112 13.77 14.27 0.28
N HIS A 113 13.71 13.61 1.44
CA HIS A 113 13.11 12.29 1.62
C HIS A 113 11.69 12.38 2.21
N ILE A 114 10.70 11.81 1.51
CA ILE A 114 9.30 11.75 1.97
C ILE A 114 9.04 10.39 2.61
N SER A 115 8.65 10.39 3.89
CA SER A 115 8.12 9.19 4.56
C SER A 115 6.59 9.18 4.51
N GLY A 116 5.99 7.99 4.55
CA GLY A 116 4.55 7.85 4.46
C GLY A 116 4.06 6.47 4.86
N SER A 117 2.75 6.25 4.68
CA SER A 117 2.05 5.06 5.15
C SER A 117 1.05 4.51 4.13
N LEU A 118 1.08 3.19 4.03
CA LEU A 118 0.11 2.36 3.32
C LEU A 118 -0.91 1.71 4.27
N ILE A 119 -0.94 2.06 5.57
CA ILE A 119 -1.90 1.52 6.57
C ILE A 119 -3.36 1.82 6.19
N PRO A 120 -3.76 3.04 5.77
CA PRO A 120 -5.17 3.34 5.53
C PRO A 120 -5.72 2.54 4.33
N THR A 121 -6.98 2.10 4.41
CA THR A 121 -7.62 1.22 3.43
C THR A 121 -7.68 1.80 2.02
N ASN A 122 -7.73 3.13 1.89
CA ASN A 122 -7.74 3.87 0.63
C ASN A 122 -6.35 4.09 0.00
N THR A 123 -5.29 3.45 0.51
CA THR A 123 -3.92 3.49 -0.02
C THR A 123 -3.55 2.17 -0.71
N GLY A 124 -2.44 2.13 -1.45
CA GLY A 124 -1.97 0.95 -2.18
C GLY A 124 -1.76 1.23 -3.67
N SER A 125 -1.93 0.20 -4.51
CA SER A 125 -1.84 0.38 -5.97
C SER A 125 -3.06 1.13 -6.47
N VAL A 126 -2.87 2.22 -7.22
CA VAL A 126 -3.96 3.03 -7.76
C VAL A 126 -4.90 2.18 -8.63
N HIS A 127 -4.33 1.35 -9.51
CA HIS A 127 -5.11 0.45 -10.37
C HIS A 127 -5.98 -0.57 -9.59
N TRP A 128 -5.54 -0.99 -8.39
CA TRP A 128 -6.37 -1.83 -7.52
C TRP A 128 -7.47 -1.03 -6.81
N LEU A 129 -7.13 0.16 -6.30
CA LEU A 129 -8.07 1.05 -5.62
C LEU A 129 -9.22 1.48 -6.55
N ASP A 130 -8.90 1.95 -7.76
CA ASP A 130 -9.89 2.43 -8.72
C ASP A 130 -10.89 1.32 -9.07
N LYS A 131 -10.41 0.09 -9.27
CA LYS A 131 -11.27 -1.06 -9.48
C LYS A 131 -12.14 -1.40 -8.27
N TYR A 132 -11.57 -1.39 -7.06
CA TYR A 132 -12.32 -1.69 -5.84
C TYR A 132 -13.44 -0.68 -5.56
N PHE A 133 -13.23 0.60 -5.87
CA PHE A 133 -14.26 1.63 -5.80
C PHE A 133 -15.37 1.47 -6.86
N VAL A 134 -15.03 1.00 -8.07
CA VAL A 134 -16.01 0.72 -9.12
C VAL A 134 -16.84 -0.54 -8.81
N ASP A 135 -16.19 -1.62 -8.38
CA ASP A 135 -16.87 -2.88 -8.03
C ASP A 135 -17.90 -2.62 -6.89
N ALA A 136 -17.54 -1.86 -5.85
CA ALA A 136 -18.45 -1.49 -4.74
C ALA A 136 -19.69 -0.65 -5.16
N ALA A 137 -19.63 0.09 -6.27
CA ALA A 137 -20.79 0.80 -6.81
C ALA A 137 -21.64 -0.09 -7.74
N THR A 138 -21.04 -1.13 -8.33
CA THR A 138 -21.65 -1.99 -9.35
C THR A 138 -22.31 -3.25 -8.77
N ASP A 139 -21.93 -3.66 -7.56
CA ASP A 139 -22.47 -4.84 -6.86
C ASP A 139 -23.93 -4.70 -6.40
N SER A 140 -24.54 -3.51 -6.53
CA SER A 140 -25.96 -3.29 -6.20
C SER A 140 -26.97 -3.94 -7.16
N ASN A 141 -26.51 -4.64 -8.23
CA ASN A 141 -27.42 -5.12 -9.28
C ASN A 141 -27.10 -6.53 -9.84
N LYS A 142 -26.50 -7.41 -9.04
CA LYS A 142 -26.36 -8.86 -9.36
C LYS A 142 -26.53 -9.76 -8.13
N GLU A 143 -27.78 -10.08 -7.79
CA GLU A 143 -28.06 -11.20 -6.89
C GLU A 143 -27.70 -12.55 -7.55
N ALA A 144 -26.73 -13.27 -6.97
CA ALA A 144 -26.65 -14.74 -7.04
C ALA A 144 -25.65 -15.30 -5.99
N LYS A 145 -26.12 -15.37 -4.74
CA LYS A 145 -25.72 -16.30 -3.66
C LYS A 145 -24.40 -17.09 -3.78
N THR A 146 -23.53 -16.93 -2.80
CA THR A 146 -23.09 -18.05 -1.94
C THR A 146 -22.79 -17.48 -0.54
N GLU A 147 -23.27 -18.19 0.47
CA GLU A 147 -23.21 -17.80 1.89
C GLU A 147 -21.81 -18.09 2.48
N GLU A 148 -21.24 -17.14 3.20
CA GLU A 148 -20.38 -17.38 4.37
C GLU A 148 -20.20 -16.04 5.12
N GLU A 149 -21.13 -15.75 6.03
CA GLU A 149 -21.03 -14.62 6.96
C GLU A 149 -19.92 -14.91 7.99
N ILE A 150 -18.96 -14.00 8.14
CA ILE A 150 -18.13 -13.91 9.34
C ILE A 150 -18.47 -12.60 10.03
N GLU A 151 -19.48 -12.71 10.90
CA GLU A 151 -19.85 -11.71 11.89
C GLU A 151 -18.70 -11.53 12.89
N MET A 152 -18.28 -10.29 13.17
CA MET A 152 -17.40 -10.00 14.30
C MET A 152 -18.13 -9.10 15.29
N GLN A 153 -18.35 -9.66 16.47
CA GLN A 153 -19.16 -9.12 17.55
C GLN A 153 -18.47 -7.93 18.23
N GLU A 154 -19.21 -6.83 18.42
CA GLU A 154 -18.84 -5.79 19.37
C GLU A 154 -19.60 -6.02 20.69
N GLN A 155 -18.90 -6.56 21.69
CA GLN A 155 -19.49 -6.85 23.01
C GLN A 155 -19.44 -5.61 23.92
N ILE A 156 -20.60 -5.01 24.22
CA ILE A 156 -20.80 -4.13 25.38
C ILE A 156 -22.13 -4.47 26.10
N ILE A 157 -22.10 -4.53 27.43
CA ILE A 157 -23.16 -4.99 28.35
C ILE A 157 -23.19 -4.04 29.57
N VAL A 158 -24.28 -3.79 30.32
CA VAL A 158 -25.59 -4.45 30.51
C VAL A 158 -26.72 -3.38 30.58
N GLY A 159 -27.96 -3.67 30.13
CA GLY A 159 -28.98 -2.61 29.99
C GLY A 159 -30.48 -2.92 30.08
N ARG A 160 -30.94 -3.93 30.85
CA ARG A 160 -32.25 -3.95 31.55
C ARG A 160 -33.61 -4.04 30.75
N GLU A 161 -34.27 -5.20 30.95
CA GLU A 161 -35.74 -5.46 31.09
C GLU A 161 -36.75 -5.48 29.90
N THR A 162 -37.65 -6.48 30.00
CA THR A 162 -39.03 -6.61 29.45
C THR A 162 -39.32 -7.02 27.99
N LEU A 163 -39.75 -8.28 27.81
CA LEU A 163 -40.77 -8.75 26.84
C LEU A 163 -42.20 -8.38 27.35
N PRO A 164 -43.33 -8.72 26.68
CA PRO A 164 -43.59 -9.17 25.29
C PRO A 164 -44.74 -8.41 24.55
N SER A 165 -44.92 -8.65 23.24
CA SER A 165 -46.23 -8.56 22.52
C SER A 165 -46.07 -9.24 21.14
N VAL A 166 -46.62 -10.43 20.85
CA VAL A 166 -48.04 -10.82 20.64
C VAL A 166 -48.71 -10.10 19.46
N ASN A 167 -48.84 -10.84 18.35
CA ASN A 167 -49.95 -10.89 17.37
C ASN A 167 -49.46 -11.59 16.09
N ASP A 168 -50.25 -12.30 15.28
CA ASP A 168 -51.32 -13.27 15.51
C ASP A 168 -51.59 -13.97 14.13
N HIS A 169 -52.28 -15.10 14.16
CA HIS A 169 -52.40 -16.13 13.11
C HIS A 169 -52.92 -15.79 11.69
N LYS A 170 -52.35 -16.47 10.67
CA LYS A 170 -53.06 -17.29 9.64
C LYS A 170 -52.05 -18.09 8.79
N VAL A 171 -51.94 -19.43 8.73
CA VAL A 171 -52.87 -20.60 8.70
C VAL A 171 -53.38 -20.99 7.29
N LYS A 172 -52.87 -22.14 6.78
CA LYS A 172 -53.35 -23.02 5.67
C LYS A 172 -53.21 -22.47 4.23
N LYS A 173 -52.68 -23.21 3.25
CA LYS A 173 -53.14 -24.55 2.78
C LYS A 173 -52.00 -25.44 2.23
N SER A 174 -52.33 -26.66 1.81
CA SER A 174 -51.38 -27.76 1.57
C SER A 174 -51.63 -28.56 0.27
N LYS A 175 -50.57 -29.28 -0.15
CA LYS A 175 -50.57 -30.63 -0.76
C LYS A 175 -50.73 -30.82 -2.29
N LYS A 176 -49.80 -31.64 -2.84
CA LYS A 176 -49.90 -32.51 -4.06
C LYS A 176 -49.82 -31.79 -5.44
N ARG A 177 -49.24 -32.37 -6.52
CA ARG A 177 -48.82 -33.76 -6.87
C ARG A 177 -47.51 -33.81 -7.69
N ARG A 178 -46.89 -35.00 -7.77
CA ARG A 178 -45.85 -35.41 -8.76
C ARG A 178 -46.48 -36.14 -9.98
N ARG A 179 -45.81 -36.08 -11.13
CA ARG A 179 -45.66 -37.05 -12.28
C ARG A 179 -44.26 -36.73 -12.92
N ALA A 180 -43.37 -37.63 -13.37
CA ALA A 180 -43.45 -38.79 -14.28
C ALA A 180 -43.84 -38.35 -15.71
N GLU A 181 -43.15 -38.64 -16.82
CA GLU A 181 -41.88 -39.35 -17.19
C GLU A 181 -41.02 -38.40 -18.10
N ASP A 182 -39.81 -38.63 -18.62
CA ASP A 182 -39.24 -39.75 -19.42
C ASP A 182 -37.70 -39.87 -19.25
N GLN A 183 -37.20 -41.10 -19.08
CA GLN A 183 -36.12 -41.78 -19.84
C GLN A 183 -35.68 -43.07 -19.13
#